data_AF-A0A2V5XHC2-F1
#
_entry.id   AF-A0A2V5XHC2-F1
#
_cell.length_a   1.000
_cell.length_b   1.000
_cell.length_c   1.000
_cell.angle_alpha   90.00
_cell.angle_beta   90.00
_cell.angle_gamma   90.00
#
_symmetry.space_group_name_H-M   'P 1'
#
loop_
_entity.id
_entity.type
_entity.pdbx_description
1 polymer ?
#
loop_
_entity_poly.entity_id
_entity_poly.type
_entity_poly.pdbx_seq_one_letter_code
_entity_poly.pdbx_strand_id
1 'polypeptide(L)'
;MTKETRMTKAGSLSACFLRAASFLIPSDRVIRHPSFLFMLAALLAAVFVLAAEERVDQPIVLLVVGAAGEAEYATNFARWAGLWEKASRDGGARFLSIG
;
A
#
# COMPACT_ATOMS: atom_id res chain seq x y z
N MET A 1 -2.40 39.07 -32.54
CA MET A 1 -1.26 38.87 -33.47
C MET A 1 -0.53 37.60 -33.04
N THR A 2 -1.15 36.44 -33.22
CA THR A 2 -0.90 35.47 -34.32
C THR A 2 0.51 34.86 -34.28
N LYS A 3 0.60 33.59 -33.88
CA LYS A 3 0.76 32.49 -34.84
C LYS A 3 0.52 31.13 -34.16
N GLU A 4 -0.68 30.61 -34.36
CA GLU A 4 -0.86 29.18 -34.56
C GLU A 4 0.07 28.75 -35.71
N THR A 5 0.80 27.65 -35.51
CA THR A 5 1.37 26.90 -36.63
C THR A 5 1.05 25.43 -36.41
N ARG A 6 -0.11 25.07 -36.97
CA ARG A 6 -0.46 23.71 -37.38
C ARG A 6 0.63 23.23 -38.35
N MET A 7 1.35 22.15 -38.01
CA MET A 7 1.97 21.32 -39.03
C MET A 7 1.74 19.84 -38.70
N THR A 8 0.76 19.31 -39.40
CA THR A 8 0.54 17.92 -39.71
C THR A 8 1.79 17.31 -40.36
N LYS A 9 2.29 16.20 -39.81
CA LYS A 9 3.00 15.22 -40.63
C LYS A 9 2.53 13.82 -40.24
N ALA A 10 1.63 13.31 -41.08
CA ALA A 10 1.26 11.92 -41.13
C ALA A 10 2.51 11.10 -41.46
N GLY A 11 3.13 10.55 -40.43
CA GLY A 11 4.14 9.51 -40.52
C GLY A 11 3.45 8.17 -40.36
N SER A 12 3.20 7.52 -41.49
CA SER A 12 2.79 6.12 -41.60
C SER A 12 3.77 5.24 -40.82
N LEU A 13 3.44 4.97 -39.55
CA LEU A 13 4.05 3.88 -38.81
C LEU A 13 3.24 2.64 -39.13
N SER A 14 3.72 1.97 -40.16
CA SER A 14 3.57 0.56 -40.48
C SER A 14 2.91 -0.19 -39.32
N ALA A 15 1.63 -0.49 -39.50
CA ALA A 15 0.91 -1.44 -38.68
C ALA A 15 1.65 -2.77 -38.82
N CYS A 16 2.62 -2.98 -37.92
CA CYS A 16 3.22 -4.27 -37.71
C CYS A 16 2.05 -5.19 -37.44
N PHE A 17 1.79 -6.07 -38.40
CA PHE A 17 0.83 -7.15 -38.37
C PHE A 17 1.18 -8.04 -37.17
N LEU A 18 0.88 -7.59 -35.96
CA LEU A 18 0.53 -8.48 -34.88
C LEU A 18 -0.81 -9.05 -35.30
N ARG A 19 -0.71 -10.11 -36.11
CA ARG A 19 -1.64 -11.21 -36.13
C ARG A 19 -1.97 -11.45 -34.67
N ALA A 20 -3.09 -10.89 -34.22
CA ALA A 20 -3.74 -11.32 -33.01
C ALA A 20 -3.90 -12.81 -33.22
N ALA A 21 -3.00 -13.59 -32.63
CA ALA A 21 -3.27 -14.96 -32.31
C ALA A 21 -4.40 -14.83 -31.31
N SER A 22 -5.62 -14.71 -31.83
CA SER A 22 -6.84 -15.02 -31.14
C SER A 22 -6.64 -16.48 -30.75
N PHE A 23 -6.01 -16.67 -29.60
CA PHE A 23 -6.25 -17.82 -28.76
C PHE A 23 -7.74 -17.70 -28.38
N LEU A 24 -8.58 -18.02 -29.36
CA LEU A 24 -9.87 -18.62 -29.14
C LEU A 24 -9.55 -19.95 -28.48
N ILE A 25 -9.23 -19.88 -27.19
CA ILE A 25 -9.32 -21.02 -26.30
C ILE A 25 -10.79 -21.45 -26.45
N PRO A 26 -11.09 -22.67 -26.91
CA PRO A 26 -12.45 -23.17 -26.94
C PRO A 26 -12.91 -23.34 -25.48
N SER A 27 -13.40 -22.25 -24.90
CA SER A 27 -13.76 -22.16 -23.49
C SER A 27 -15.07 -22.88 -23.15
N ASP A 28 -15.78 -23.38 -24.17
CA ASP A 28 -17.09 -24.01 -23.99
C ASP A 28 -17.02 -25.38 -23.31
N ARG A 29 -15.85 -26.05 -23.33
CA ARG A 29 -15.65 -27.35 -22.67
C ARG A 29 -14.83 -27.26 -21.39
N VAL A 30 -13.87 -26.34 -21.30
CA VAL A 30 -12.97 -26.22 -20.14
C VAL A 30 -13.71 -25.67 -18.92
N ILE A 31 -14.67 -24.75 -19.10
CA ILE A 31 -15.45 -24.17 -17.99
C ILE A 31 -16.49 -25.14 -17.42
N ARG A 32 -16.92 -26.16 -18.18
CA ARG A 32 -17.90 -27.17 -17.73
C ARG A 32 -17.30 -28.24 -16.84
N HIS A 33 -15.98 -28.33 -16.74
CA HIS A 33 -15.33 -29.28 -15.86
C HIS A 33 -15.23 -28.72 -14.45
N PRO A 34 -15.86 -29.36 -13.45
CA PRO A 34 -15.86 -28.87 -12.07
C PRO A 34 -14.42 -28.70 -11.56
N SER A 35 -13.50 -29.55 -11.99
CA SER A 35 -12.07 -29.50 -11.64
C SER A 35 -11.40 -28.18 -12.01
N PHE A 36 -11.73 -27.59 -13.17
CA PHE A 36 -11.15 -26.32 -13.59
C PHE A 36 -11.70 -25.15 -12.77
N LEU A 37 -13.00 -25.19 -12.48
CA LEU A 37 -13.66 -24.19 -11.64
C LEU A 37 -13.16 -24.26 -10.18
N PHE A 38 -12.94 -25.46 -9.65
CA PHE A 38 -12.31 -25.66 -8.34
C PHE A 38 -10.86 -25.16 -8.31
N MET A 39 -10.06 -25.44 -9.34
CA MET A 39 -8.67 -24.97 -9.41
C MET A 39 -8.59 -23.45 -9.53
N LEU A 40 -9.47 -22.84 -10.33
CA LEU A 40 -9.56 -21.39 -10.46
C LEU A 40 -10.04 -20.75 -9.15
N ALA A 41 -11.04 -21.33 -8.48
CA ALA A 41 -11.50 -20.86 -7.18
C ALA A 41 -10.41 -20.96 -6.11
N ALA A 42 -9.64 -22.05 -6.09
CA ALA A 42 -8.51 -22.23 -5.18
C ALA A 42 -7.38 -21.22 -5.46
N LEU A 43 -7.09 -20.96 -6.74
CA LEU A 43 -6.10 -19.95 -7.14
C LEU A 43 -6.54 -18.55 -6.72
N LEU A 44 -7.81 -18.19 -6.93
CA LEU A 44 -8.37 -16.91 -6.52
C LEU A 44 -8.38 -16.78 -4.99
N ALA A 45 -8.77 -17.83 -4.26
CA ALA A 45 -8.73 -17.84 -2.80
C ALA A 45 -7.31 -17.64 -2.24
N ALA A 46 -6.30 -18.26 -2.87
CA ALA A 46 -4.89 -18.07 -2.50
C ALA A 46 -4.41 -16.63 -2.72
N VAL A 47 -4.87 -15.96 -3.79
CA VAL A 47 -4.57 -14.54 -4.05
C VAL A 47 -5.21 -13.63 -2.99
N PHE A 48 -6.45 -13.92 -2.58
CA PHE A 48 -7.12 -13.18 -1.50
C PHE A 48 -6.43 -13.33 -0.14
N VAL A 49 -5.90 -14.52 0.18
CA VAL A 49 -5.14 -14.74 1.42
C VAL A 49 -3.85 -13.92 1.44
N LEU A 50 -3.17 -13.79 0.31
CA LEU A 50 -1.94 -12.98 0.22
C LEU A 50 -2.23 -11.47 0.22
N ALA A 51 -3.35 -11.04 -0.36
CA ALA A 51 -3.80 -9.65 -0.34
C ALA A 51 -4.37 -9.23 1.04
N ALA A 52 -4.72 -10.18 1.90
CA ALA A 52 -5.16 -9.96 3.27
C ALA A 52 -4.02 -9.77 4.27
N GLU A 53 -2.78 -9.53 3.81
CA GLU A 53 -1.78 -8.88 4.66
C GLU A 53 -2.26 -7.44 4.90
N GLU A 54 -3.23 -7.29 5.81
CA GLU A 54 -3.53 -6.02 6.41
C GLU A 54 -2.25 -5.61 7.13
N ARG A 55 -1.47 -4.71 6.51
CA ARG A 55 -0.45 -3.98 7.23
C ARG A 55 -1.21 -3.18 8.27
N VAL A 56 -1.35 -3.78 9.45
CA VAL A 56 -1.76 -3.06 10.64
C VAL A 56 -0.60 -2.12 10.90
N ASP A 57 -0.62 -0.97 10.23
CA ASP A 57 0.27 0.15 10.49
C ASP A 57 -0.08 0.63 11.89
N GLN A 58 0.48 -0.05 12.90
CA GLN A 58 0.26 0.29 14.29
C GLN A 58 0.86 1.68 14.49
N PRO A 59 0.06 2.68 14.90
CA PRO A 59 0.56 4.02 15.08
C PRO A 59 1.70 4.01 16.11
N ILE A 60 2.73 4.81 15.86
CA ILE A 60 3.90 4.91 16.73
C ILE A 60 3.96 6.32 17.30
N VAL A 61 4.01 6.43 18.62
CA VAL A 61 4.34 7.66 19.34
C VAL A 61 5.84 7.64 19.62
N LEU A 62 6.56 8.54 18.95
CA LEU A 62 7.98 8.79 19.19
C LEU A 62 8.11 10.02 20.12
N LEU A 63 8.44 9.78 21.37
CA LEU A 63 8.65 10.84 22.36
C LEU A 63 10.14 11.18 22.44
N VAL A 64 10.48 12.41 22.06
CA VAL A 64 11.84 12.93 22.22
C VAL A 64 11.89 13.84 23.45
N VAL A 65 12.65 13.45 24.47
CA VAL A 65 12.85 14.19 25.70
C VAL A 65 14.23 14.84 25.63
N GLY A 66 14.28 16.17 25.74
CA GLY A 66 15.56 16.89 25.84
C GLY A 66 16.18 16.73 27.22
N ALA A 67 17.46 17.11 27.36
CA ALA A 67 18.11 17.18 28.67
C ALA A 67 17.28 18.03 29.64
N ALA A 68 17.16 17.56 30.88
CA ALA A 68 16.53 18.34 31.93
C ALA A 68 17.33 19.65 32.11
N GLY A 69 16.66 20.79 31.92
CA GLY A 69 17.22 22.11 32.21
C GLY A 69 17.32 22.34 33.72
N GLU A 70 16.75 23.43 34.21
CA GLU A 70 16.66 23.69 35.65
C GLU A 70 15.99 22.53 36.42
N ALA A 71 16.52 22.21 37.61
CA ALA A 71 16.09 21.07 38.41
C ALA A 71 14.58 21.08 38.77
N GLU A 72 13.98 22.26 38.86
CA GLU A 72 12.54 22.44 39.09
C GLU A 72 11.67 21.91 37.95
N TYR A 73 12.19 21.85 36.72
CA TYR A 73 11.44 21.35 35.56
C TYR A 73 11.65 19.85 35.32
N ALA A 74 12.73 19.26 35.83
CA ALA A 74 13.08 17.86 35.60
C ALA A 74 11.93 16.90 35.99
N THR A 75 11.33 17.13 37.16
CA THR A 75 10.21 16.33 37.67
C THR A 75 8.98 16.44 36.77
N ASN A 76 8.70 17.62 36.23
CA ASN A 76 7.56 17.85 35.34
C ASN A 76 7.77 17.18 33.98
N PHE A 77 8.98 17.26 33.42
CA PHE A 77 9.33 16.57 32.17
C PHE A 77 9.18 15.05 32.30
N ALA A 78 9.73 14.47 33.38
CA ALA A 78 9.60 13.04 33.64
C ALA A 78 8.12 12.62 33.79
N ARG A 79 7.33 13.44 34.50
CA ARG A 79 5.89 13.20 34.66
C ARG A 79 5.15 13.25 33.33
N TRP A 80 5.41 14.26 32.50
CA TRP A 80 4.76 14.39 31.19
C TRP A 80 5.17 13.29 30.23
N ALA A 81 6.44 12.86 30.26
CA ALA A 81 6.90 11.71 29.48
C ALA A 81 6.13 10.43 29.84
N GLY A 82 5.93 10.17 31.13
CA GLY A 82 5.11 9.04 31.60
C GLY A 82 3.63 9.14 31.19
N LEU A 83 3.07 10.36 31.12
CA LEU A 83 1.71 10.55 30.61
C LEU A 83 1.59 10.22 29.12
N TRP A 84 2.58 10.59 28.33
CA TRP A 84 2.64 10.23 26.90
C TRP A 84 2.78 8.72 26.70
N GLU A 85 3.64 8.04 27.48
CA GLU A 85 3.74 6.58 27.45
C GLU A 85 2.37 5.93 27.74
N LYS A 86 1.68 6.40 28.78
CA LYS A 86 0.34 5.90 29.13
C LYS A 86 -0.66 6.12 28.01
N ALA A 87 -0.76 7.35 27.49
CA ALA A 87 -1.69 7.68 26.41
C ALA A 87 -1.41 6.85 25.13
N SER A 88 -0.14 6.55 24.87
CA SER A 88 0.26 5.69 23.75
C SER A 88 -0.29 4.27 23.90
N ARG A 89 -0.17 3.68 25.10
CA ARG A 89 -0.74 2.37 25.40
C ARG A 89 -2.27 2.38 25.30
N ASP A 90 -2.91 3.38 25.86
CA ASP A 90 -4.37 3.52 25.86
C ASP A 90 -4.90 3.67 24.41
N GLY A 91 -4.14 4.33 23.53
CA GLY A 91 -4.43 4.46 22.10
C GLY A 91 -4.03 3.26 21.24
N GLY A 92 -3.52 2.17 21.82
CA GLY A 92 -3.05 0.99 21.08
C GLY A 92 -1.80 1.27 20.22
N ALA A 93 -1.10 2.36 20.48
CA ALA A 93 0.08 2.78 19.75
C ALA A 93 1.35 2.16 20.35
N ARG A 94 2.32 1.90 19.48
CA ARG A 94 3.71 1.61 19.88
C ARG A 94 4.34 2.86 20.45
N PHE A 95 5.10 2.73 21.54
CA PHE A 95 5.80 3.84 22.18
C PHE A 95 7.31 3.66 22.05
N LEU A 96 8.01 4.70 21.59
CA LEU A 96 9.47 4.81 21.64
C LEU A 96 9.84 6.13 22.30
N SER A 97 10.77 6.09 23.27
CA SER A 97 11.34 7.30 23.87
C SER A 97 12.81 7.47 23.50
N ILE A 98 13.22 8.69 23.17
CA ILE A 98 14.60 9.10 22.95
C ILE A 98 14.87 10.30 23.85
N GLY A 99 15.78 10.20 24.82
CA GLY A 99 16.10 11.30 25.72
C GLY A 99 16.96 10.87 26.90
#